data_AF-W3WUI0-F1
#
_entry.id   AF-W3WUI0-F1
#
_cell.length_a   1.000
_cell.length_b   1.000
_cell.length_c   1.000
_cell.angle_alpha   90.00
_cell.angle_beta   90.00
_cell.angle_gamma   90.00
#
_symmetry.space_group_name_H-M   'P 1'
#
loop_
_entity.id
_entity.type
_entity.pdbx_description
1 polymer ?
#
loop_
_entity_poly.entity_id
_entity_poly.type
_entity_poly.pdbx_seq_one_letter_code
_entity_poly.pdbx_strand_id
1 'polypeptide(L)'
;MGQQLPPNVVPFFTRALKAFQLSKSNFKVLCTLPPSLDESAASSESEPAARPPQHGPPRTLLVLDSSFNPPTLAHQAMALSALQQQQQQREGFREGRGEEEQEEQLATSKSRVLLLLAINNADKAPKPAAFPQRLAMMYVFAMDLLSALREVGKDEDDLHNATTMTPSSAGSRGVEIDLAVTTEPYFHSKSGAIAADPFFSSSSSTSSSPSPPGQTAAMEQVYLTGFDTLIRIFDGKYYPDNSMRRVLDPFLARARLRVTMRPDADWGGAAEQRAYLDDLKSGRLEAAGGRREWADRVDLVEGGGDSRQNAAPVISSTKVRDAVQSENWDGLGQLVSSGVADWIRREGLYCER
;
A
#
# COMPACT_ATOMS: atom_id res chain seq x y z
N MET A 1 18.80 -19.22 0.71
CA MET A 1 19.43 -18.65 1.92
C MET A 1 18.55 -17.49 2.36
N GLY A 2 18.06 -17.47 3.59
CA GLY A 2 17.15 -16.41 4.06
C GLY A 2 17.87 -15.07 4.12
N GLN A 3 17.21 -13.99 3.69
CA GLN A 3 17.74 -12.63 3.83
C GLN A 3 18.06 -12.37 5.31
N GLN A 4 19.29 -11.94 5.59
CA GLN A 4 19.72 -11.61 6.93
C GLN A 4 19.04 -10.31 7.36
N LEU A 5 18.06 -10.43 8.25
CA LEU A 5 17.31 -9.30 8.79
C LEU A 5 18.22 -8.41 9.65
N PRO A 6 18.08 -7.08 9.59
CA PRO A 6 18.93 -6.22 10.40
C PRO A 6 18.70 -6.52 11.90
N PRO A 7 19.75 -6.76 12.71
CA PRO A 7 19.60 -7.19 14.11
C PRO A 7 18.92 -6.13 15.00
N ASN A 8 18.84 -4.88 14.53
CA ASN A 8 18.36 -3.73 15.30
C ASN A 8 17.00 -3.17 14.85
N VAL A 9 16.21 -3.90 14.04
CA VAL A 9 14.93 -3.41 13.51
C VAL A 9 13.92 -3.05 14.60
N VAL A 10 13.72 -3.91 15.61
CA VAL A 10 12.77 -3.65 16.70
C VAL A 10 13.22 -2.49 17.61
N PRO A 11 14.49 -2.42 18.06
CA PRO A 11 15.01 -1.24 18.75
C PRO A 11 14.83 0.07 17.98
N PHE A 12 15.10 0.06 16.66
CA PHE A 12 14.86 1.22 15.79
C PHE A 12 13.40 1.66 15.83
N PHE A 13 12.45 0.78 15.54
CA PHE A 13 11.03 1.15 15.52
C PHE A 13 10.49 1.54 16.89
N THR A 14 11.06 1.01 17.97
CA THR A 14 10.75 1.45 19.34
C THR A 14 11.14 2.91 19.55
N ARG A 15 12.36 3.30 19.18
CA ARG A 15 12.83 4.69 19.25
C ARG A 15 12.02 5.60 18.31
N ALA A 16 11.78 5.16 17.08
CA ALA A 16 11.08 5.93 16.06
C ALA A 16 9.61 6.22 16.47
N LEU A 17 8.91 5.24 17.03
CA LEU A 17 7.56 5.41 17.58
C LEU A 17 7.55 6.37 18.78
N LYS A 18 8.50 6.24 19.70
CA LYS A 18 8.62 7.17 20.83
C LYS A 18 8.85 8.60 20.34
N ALA A 19 9.72 8.78 19.36
CA ALA A 19 9.97 10.10 18.75
C ALA A 19 8.71 10.65 18.04
N PHE A 20 7.93 9.80 17.36
CA PHE A 20 6.67 10.20 16.74
C PHE A 20 5.65 10.66 17.78
N GLN A 21 5.44 9.88 18.84
CA GLN A 21 4.52 10.23 19.94
C GLN A 21 4.89 11.55 20.63
N LEU A 22 6.19 11.85 20.76
CA LEU A 22 6.67 13.11 21.33
C LEU A 22 6.55 14.30 20.37
N SER A 23 6.53 14.06 19.04
CA SER A 23 6.51 15.12 18.02
C SER A 23 5.18 15.87 17.89
N LYS A 24 4.07 15.28 18.39
CA LYS A 24 2.69 15.74 18.14
C LYS A 24 2.28 15.81 16.66
N SER A 25 3.08 15.27 15.74
CA SER A 25 2.68 15.12 14.33
C SER A 25 1.58 14.06 14.22
N ASN A 26 0.68 14.23 13.25
CA ASN A 26 -0.37 13.25 12.96
C ASN A 26 0.04 12.20 11.94
N PHE A 27 1.16 12.42 11.23
CA PHE A 27 1.72 11.49 10.26
C PHE A 27 3.24 11.59 10.27
N LYS A 28 3.93 10.47 10.00
CA LYS A 28 5.38 10.46 9.82
C LYS A 28 5.82 9.23 9.02
N VAL A 29 6.62 9.44 7.98
CA VAL A 29 7.41 8.37 7.35
C VAL A 29 8.60 8.04 8.24
N LEU A 30 8.73 6.76 8.61
CA LEU A 30 9.77 6.26 9.51
C LEU A 30 11.00 5.81 8.73
N CYS A 31 10.80 5.08 7.64
CA CYS A 31 11.87 4.66 6.74
C CYS A 31 11.37 4.40 5.32
N THR A 32 12.30 4.36 4.37
CA THR A 32 12.04 4.07 2.96
C THR A 32 12.96 2.94 2.51
N LEU A 33 12.38 1.88 1.92
CA LEU A 33 13.14 0.82 1.27
C LEU A 33 13.32 1.15 -0.22
N PRO A 34 14.58 1.24 -0.70
CA PRO A 34 14.86 1.48 -2.11
C PRO A 34 14.60 0.22 -2.95
N PRO A 35 14.48 0.35 -4.28
CA PRO A 35 14.12 -0.78 -5.12
C PRO A 35 15.24 -1.81 -5.28
N SER A 36 16.49 -1.35 -5.26
CA SER A 36 17.67 -2.18 -5.05
C SER A 36 18.12 -2.02 -3.60
N LEU A 37 17.79 -2.99 -2.75
CA LEU A 37 18.63 -3.25 -1.58
C LEU A 37 19.94 -3.83 -2.13
N ASP A 38 20.96 -2.98 -2.29
CA ASP A 38 22.31 -3.50 -2.53
C ASP A 38 22.62 -4.51 -1.43
N GLU A 39 22.93 -5.76 -1.78
CA GLU A 39 23.25 -6.79 -0.79
C GLU A 39 24.44 -6.36 0.09
N SER A 40 25.33 -5.49 -0.43
CA SER A 40 26.38 -4.84 0.35
C SER A 40 25.86 -3.79 1.35
N ALA A 41 24.76 -3.11 1.04
CA ALA A 41 24.09 -2.19 1.96
C ALA A 41 23.23 -2.94 3.00
N ALA A 42 22.65 -4.10 2.64
CA ALA A 42 22.01 -5.00 3.59
C ALA A 42 23.00 -5.61 4.60
N SER A 43 24.28 -5.72 4.21
CA SER A 43 25.40 -6.03 5.12
C SER A 43 25.96 -4.82 5.88
N SER A 44 25.54 -3.61 5.55
CA SER A 44 25.93 -2.41 6.30
C SER A 44 25.05 -2.29 7.54
N GLU A 45 25.64 -2.05 8.71
CA GLU A 45 24.94 -1.77 9.97
C GLU A 45 24.11 -0.46 9.96
N SER A 46 23.85 0.11 8.77
CA SER A 46 23.15 1.38 8.66
C SER A 46 21.69 1.24 9.07
N GLU A 47 21.28 2.10 10.00
CA GLU A 47 19.93 2.12 10.54
C GLU A 47 18.91 2.54 9.46
N PRO A 48 17.68 1.97 9.44
CA PRO A 48 16.68 2.40 8.48
C PRO A 48 16.39 3.90 8.57
N ALA A 49 16.25 4.57 7.43
CA ALA A 49 16.05 6.01 7.37
C ALA A 49 14.96 6.37 6.35
N ALA A 50 14.23 7.45 6.63
CA ALA A 50 13.23 8.00 5.71
C ALA A 50 13.95 8.73 4.55
N ARG A 51 13.52 8.48 3.31
CA ARG A 51 14.12 9.07 2.11
C ARG A 51 13.03 9.79 1.29
N PRO A 52 12.94 11.13 1.42
CA PRO A 52 12.01 11.91 0.61
C PRO A 52 12.23 11.68 -0.89
N PRO A 53 11.20 11.81 -1.74
CA PRO A 53 11.33 11.75 -3.19
C PRO A 53 12.38 12.72 -3.72
N GLN A 54 13.36 12.22 -4.48
CA GLN A 54 14.50 13.04 -4.96
C GLN A 54 14.20 13.84 -6.24
N HIS A 55 13.16 13.48 -7.00
CA HIS A 55 12.83 14.07 -8.29
C HIS A 55 11.46 14.75 -8.30
N GLY A 56 11.09 15.35 -7.16
CA GLY A 56 9.79 15.98 -6.95
C GLY A 56 8.72 15.00 -6.42
N PRO A 57 7.50 15.52 -6.17
CA PRO A 57 6.41 14.74 -5.60
C PRO A 57 6.05 13.54 -6.50
N PRO A 58 5.72 12.37 -5.92
CA PRO A 58 5.25 11.24 -6.71
C PRO A 58 3.90 11.61 -7.33
N ARG A 59 3.66 11.18 -8.58
CA ARG A 59 2.34 11.36 -9.22
C ARG A 59 1.27 10.52 -8.54
N THR A 60 1.64 9.31 -8.13
CA THR A 60 0.73 8.38 -7.47
C THR A 60 1.36 7.76 -6.23
N LEU A 61 0.61 7.78 -5.14
CA LEU A 61 0.95 7.09 -3.89
C LEU A 61 -0.04 5.95 -3.67
N LEU A 62 0.42 4.71 -3.78
CA LEU A 62 -0.37 3.53 -3.45
C LEU A 62 -0.36 3.35 -1.93
N VAL A 63 -1.50 3.59 -1.28
CA VAL A 63 -1.62 3.54 0.19
C VAL A 63 -2.23 2.21 0.60
N LEU A 64 -1.45 1.40 1.31
CA LEU A 64 -1.90 0.17 1.95
C LEU A 64 -2.03 0.44 3.46
N ASP A 65 -3.25 0.77 3.89
CA ASP A 65 -3.58 1.09 5.29
C ASP A 65 -4.16 -0.15 5.98
N SER A 66 -3.44 -0.70 6.95
CA SER A 66 -3.83 -1.92 7.65
C SER A 66 -3.25 -1.96 9.05
N SER A 67 -3.81 -2.83 9.88
CA SER A 67 -3.26 -3.12 11.21
C SER A 67 -1.96 -3.91 11.17
N PHE A 68 -1.63 -4.55 10.04
CA PHE A 68 -0.43 -5.36 9.80
C PHE A 68 -0.08 -6.30 10.97
N ASN A 69 -1.07 -7.10 11.39
CA ASN A 69 -0.97 -7.91 12.60
C ASN A 69 -1.29 -9.40 12.38
N PRO A 70 -0.53 -10.10 11.50
CA PRO A 70 0.60 -9.62 10.70
C PRO A 70 0.20 -9.15 9.27
N PRO A 71 1.11 -8.56 8.46
CA PRO A 71 0.97 -8.51 7.00
C PRO A 71 0.77 -9.92 6.42
N THR A 72 0.11 -10.03 5.27
CA THR A 72 -0.31 -11.32 4.67
C THR A 72 -0.13 -11.30 3.16
N LEU A 73 -0.24 -12.47 2.52
CA LEU A 73 -0.22 -12.57 1.06
C LEU A 73 -1.38 -11.83 0.37
N ALA A 74 -2.52 -11.62 1.06
CA ALA A 74 -3.57 -10.75 0.53
C ALA A 74 -3.10 -9.29 0.40
N HIS A 75 -2.33 -8.79 1.38
CA HIS A 75 -1.72 -7.47 1.30
C HIS A 75 -0.72 -7.39 0.13
N GLN A 76 0.07 -8.45 -0.07
CA GLN A 76 1.01 -8.57 -1.18
C GLN A 76 0.29 -8.52 -2.53
N ALA A 77 -0.75 -9.34 -2.71
CA ALA A 77 -1.53 -9.41 -3.93
C ALA A 77 -2.19 -8.06 -4.27
N MET A 78 -2.72 -7.32 -3.28
CA MET A 78 -3.27 -5.98 -3.50
C MET A 78 -2.20 -5.01 -4.04
N ALA A 79 -1.01 -5.00 -3.43
CA ALA A 79 0.08 -4.11 -3.85
C ALA A 79 0.65 -4.50 -5.23
N LEU A 80 0.92 -5.78 -5.47
CA LEU A 80 1.45 -6.28 -6.74
C LEU A 80 0.50 -6.01 -7.89
N SER A 81 -0.79 -6.36 -7.75
CA SER A 81 -1.77 -6.16 -8.82
C SER A 81 -1.99 -4.68 -9.14
N ALA A 82 -1.91 -3.79 -8.14
CA ALA A 82 -2.00 -2.35 -8.37
C ALA A 82 -0.78 -1.82 -9.15
N LEU A 83 0.42 -2.28 -8.82
CA LEU A 83 1.64 -1.89 -9.52
C LEU A 83 1.68 -2.41 -10.97
N GLN A 84 1.28 -3.67 -11.18
CA GLN A 84 1.15 -4.26 -12.52
C GLN A 84 0.16 -3.48 -13.39
N GLN A 85 -1.00 -3.14 -12.85
CA GLN A 85 -2.00 -2.33 -13.56
C GLN A 85 -1.45 -0.95 -13.95
N GLN A 86 -0.67 -0.30 -13.07
CA GLN A 86 -0.03 0.98 -13.39
C GLN A 86 1.04 0.84 -14.48
N GLN A 87 1.77 -0.27 -14.51
CA GLN A 87 2.74 -0.55 -15.55
C GLN A 87 2.05 -0.73 -16.91
N GLN A 88 1.01 -1.57 -16.98
CA GLN A 88 0.24 -1.80 -18.21
C GLN A 88 -0.37 -0.51 -18.77
N GLN A 89 -0.92 0.36 -17.90
CA GLN A 89 -1.45 1.67 -18.32
C GLN A 89 -0.37 2.59 -18.90
N ARG A 90 0.88 2.48 -18.42
CA ARG A 90 2.01 3.26 -18.96
C ARG A 90 2.47 2.72 -20.30
N GLU A 91 2.52 1.41 -20.47
CA GLU A 91 2.93 0.77 -21.72
C GLU A 91 1.95 1.08 -22.86
N GLY A 92 0.64 0.96 -22.62
CA GLY A 92 -0.37 1.36 -23.61
C GLY A 92 -0.33 2.86 -23.97
N PHE A 93 0.22 3.72 -23.11
CA PHE A 93 0.43 5.14 -23.42
C PHE A 93 1.71 5.40 -24.23
N ARG A 94 2.71 4.51 -24.14
CA ARG A 94 4.01 4.65 -24.84
C ARG A 94 3.94 4.33 -26.32
N GLU A 95 3.07 3.41 -26.74
CA GLU A 95 2.90 3.00 -28.14
C GLU A 95 2.44 4.13 -29.09
N GLY A 96 2.15 5.34 -28.57
CA GLY A 96 1.65 6.48 -29.35
C GLY A 96 2.48 7.77 -29.35
N ARG A 97 3.70 7.84 -28.78
CA ARG A 97 4.49 9.10 -28.66
C ARG A 97 5.98 8.97 -28.99
N GLY A 98 6.63 10.08 -29.37
CA GLY A 98 8.07 10.14 -29.69
C GLY A 98 9.00 10.03 -28.47
N GLU A 99 10.25 9.61 -28.70
CA GLU A 99 11.24 9.20 -27.68
C GLU A 99 11.57 10.29 -26.63
N GLU A 100 11.69 11.56 -27.05
CA GLU A 100 12.03 12.67 -26.15
C GLU A 100 10.90 12.99 -25.14
N GLU A 101 9.64 12.92 -25.55
CA GLU A 101 8.49 13.12 -24.65
C GLU A 101 8.34 11.97 -23.63
N GLN A 102 8.82 10.77 -24.00
CA GLN A 102 8.77 9.60 -23.13
C GLN A 102 9.79 9.70 -21.99
N GLU A 103 10.99 10.23 -22.25
CA GLU A 103 12.08 10.27 -21.27
C GLU A 103 11.82 11.27 -20.13
N GLU A 104 11.32 12.47 -20.47
CA GLU A 104 10.94 13.52 -19.51
C GLU A 104 9.71 13.12 -18.66
N GLN A 105 8.73 12.42 -19.24
CA GLN A 105 7.57 11.91 -18.51
C GLN A 105 7.89 10.72 -17.61
N LEU A 106 8.85 9.87 -18.00
CA LEU A 106 9.30 8.72 -17.21
C LEU A 106 10.18 9.14 -16.02
N ALA A 107 10.89 10.27 -16.12
CA ALA A 107 11.61 10.87 -15.00
C ALA A 107 10.64 11.47 -13.94
N THR A 108 9.46 11.92 -14.38
CA THR A 108 8.46 12.61 -13.54
C THR A 108 7.31 11.71 -13.06
N SER A 109 7.22 10.45 -13.51
CA SER A 109 6.14 9.50 -13.16
C SER A 109 6.64 8.34 -12.30
N LYS A 110 6.91 8.56 -11.02
CA LYS A 110 7.19 7.45 -10.09
C LYS A 110 5.98 7.22 -9.18
N SER A 111 5.51 5.97 -9.18
CA SER A 111 4.60 5.47 -8.15
C SER A 111 5.42 5.12 -6.92
N ARG A 112 4.91 5.41 -5.72
CA ARG A 112 5.47 4.91 -4.46
C ARG A 112 4.42 4.11 -3.71
N VAL A 113 4.86 3.13 -2.93
CA VAL A 113 3.97 2.37 -2.03
C VAL A 113 4.15 2.88 -0.62
N LEU A 114 3.05 3.19 0.06
CA LEU A 114 3.02 3.56 1.46
C LEU A 114 2.35 2.45 2.28
N LEU A 115 3.12 1.78 3.13
CA LEU A 115 2.61 0.89 4.16
C LEU A 115 2.27 1.74 5.40
N LEU A 116 0.99 1.92 5.68
CA LEU A 116 0.51 2.85 6.70
C LEU A 116 -0.07 2.12 7.92
N LEU A 117 0.50 2.40 9.10
CA LEU A 117 0.00 1.89 10.38
C LEU A 117 -0.64 3.02 11.20
N ALA A 118 -1.95 2.91 11.46
CA ALA A 118 -2.62 3.79 12.42
C ALA A 118 -2.37 3.32 13.86
N ILE A 119 -1.74 4.17 14.68
CA ILE A 119 -1.48 3.87 16.10
C ILE A 119 -2.68 4.15 17.01
N ASN A 120 -3.63 4.97 16.54
CA ASN A 120 -4.94 5.19 17.14
C ASN A 120 -6.00 4.69 16.15
N ASN A 121 -6.31 3.39 16.18
CA ASN A 121 -7.28 2.82 15.25
C ASN A 121 -8.71 3.07 15.74
N ALA A 122 -9.64 3.42 14.83
CA ALA A 122 -11.03 3.71 15.15
C ALA A 122 -11.79 2.50 15.74
N ASP A 123 -11.50 1.29 15.23
CA ASP A 123 -12.34 0.11 15.47
C ASP A 123 -11.68 -0.96 16.38
N LYS A 124 -10.37 -0.88 16.67
CA LYS A 124 -9.62 -2.01 17.27
C LYS A 124 -8.66 -1.60 18.38
N ALA A 125 -8.78 -2.27 19.53
CA ALA A 125 -7.77 -2.24 20.60
C ALA A 125 -6.47 -2.96 20.19
N PRO A 126 -5.29 -2.55 20.68
CA PRO A 126 -4.03 -3.18 20.33
C PRO A 126 -3.90 -4.57 20.98
N LYS A 127 -4.20 -5.64 20.23
CA LYS A 127 -3.83 -7.04 20.53
C LYS A 127 -3.60 -7.80 19.21
N PRO A 128 -2.68 -8.79 19.09
CA PRO A 128 -1.70 -9.27 20.08
C PRO A 128 -0.30 -8.66 19.95
N ALA A 129 0.25 -8.44 18.74
CA ALA A 129 1.62 -7.93 18.61
C ALA A 129 1.71 -6.43 18.93
N ALA A 130 2.79 -6.03 19.62
CA ALA A 130 3.09 -4.62 19.90
C ALA A 130 3.45 -3.85 18.61
N PHE A 131 3.23 -2.53 18.58
CA PHE A 131 3.49 -1.71 17.39
C PHE A 131 4.93 -1.82 16.84
N PRO A 132 6.01 -1.84 17.66
CA PRO A 132 7.36 -2.04 17.13
C PRO A 132 7.52 -3.36 16.37
N GLN A 133 6.89 -4.44 16.85
CA GLN A 133 6.91 -5.74 16.18
C GLN A 133 6.10 -5.72 14.88
N ARG A 134 4.96 -5.03 14.85
CA ARG A 134 4.18 -4.85 13.61
C ARG A 134 4.95 -4.08 12.55
N LEU A 135 5.63 -3.00 12.94
CA LEU A 135 6.51 -2.24 12.04
C LEU A 135 7.71 -3.08 11.57
N ALA A 136 8.28 -3.91 12.44
CA ALA A 136 9.32 -4.85 12.04
C ALA A 136 8.80 -5.84 10.97
N MET A 137 7.63 -6.44 11.19
CA MET A 137 7.00 -7.28 10.17
C MET A 137 6.64 -6.53 8.89
N MET A 138 6.21 -5.26 8.96
CA MET A 138 6.00 -4.41 7.78
C MET A 138 7.31 -4.18 7.02
N TYR A 139 8.44 -4.05 7.71
CA TYR A 139 9.75 -3.87 7.08
C TYR A 139 10.17 -5.14 6.34
N VAL A 140 10.03 -6.31 6.99
CA VAL A 140 10.27 -7.61 6.35
C VAL A 140 9.34 -7.81 5.15
N PHE A 141 8.06 -7.52 5.33
CA PHE A 141 7.06 -7.60 4.26
C PHE A 141 7.41 -6.68 3.08
N ALA A 142 7.93 -5.48 3.32
CA ALA A 142 8.39 -4.60 2.26
C ALA A 142 9.59 -5.17 1.48
N MET A 143 10.53 -5.83 2.17
CA MET A 143 11.65 -6.53 1.52
C MET A 143 11.15 -7.69 0.64
N ASP A 144 10.22 -8.50 1.17
CA ASP A 144 9.60 -9.60 0.43
C ASP A 144 8.81 -9.09 -0.78
N LEU A 145 8.06 -7.99 -0.63
CA LEU A 145 7.30 -7.37 -1.71
C LEU A 145 8.21 -6.81 -2.82
N LEU A 146 9.31 -6.16 -2.46
CA LEU A 146 10.33 -5.73 -3.43
C LEU A 146 10.96 -6.91 -4.16
N SER A 147 11.22 -8.02 -3.45
CA SER A 147 11.77 -9.23 -4.04
C SER A 147 10.77 -9.86 -5.02
N ALA A 148 9.48 -9.95 -4.65
CA ALA A 148 8.42 -10.44 -5.52
C ALA A 148 8.25 -9.59 -6.80
N LEU A 149 8.37 -8.26 -6.69
CA LEU A 149 8.34 -7.36 -7.85
C LEU A 149 9.47 -7.64 -8.85
N ARG A 150 10.66 -8.02 -8.39
CA ARG A 150 11.78 -8.34 -9.26
C ARG A 150 11.58 -9.67 -10.00
N GLU A 151 11.00 -10.66 -9.34
CA GLU A 151 10.74 -11.96 -9.98
C GLU A 151 9.67 -11.84 -11.06
N VAL A 152 8.60 -11.07 -10.82
CA VAL A 152 7.56 -10.78 -11.84
C VAL A 152 8.17 -10.12 -13.09
N GLY A 153 9.15 -9.23 -12.93
CA GLY A 153 9.80 -8.57 -14.07
C GLY A 153 10.72 -9.48 -14.89
N LYS A 154 11.29 -10.53 -14.30
CA LYS A 154 12.16 -11.48 -15.02
C LYS A 154 11.39 -12.36 -16.00
N ASP A 155 10.20 -12.81 -15.60
CA ASP A 155 9.35 -13.68 -16.42
C ASP A 155 8.86 -12.96 -17.71
N GLU A 156 8.71 -11.64 -17.68
CA GLU A 156 8.34 -10.84 -18.87
C GLU A 156 9.52 -10.63 -19.83
N ASP A 157 10.73 -10.38 -19.29
CA ASP A 157 11.94 -10.18 -20.10
C ASP A 157 12.39 -11.48 -20.81
N ASP A 158 12.23 -12.66 -20.18
CA ASP A 158 12.63 -13.95 -20.75
C ASP A 158 11.74 -14.41 -21.93
N LEU A 159 10.48 -13.95 -22.03
CA LEU A 159 9.58 -14.31 -23.13
C LEU A 159 9.77 -13.43 -24.37
N HIS A 160 10.27 -12.20 -24.22
CA HIS A 160 10.43 -11.24 -25.32
C HIS A 160 11.83 -11.21 -25.95
N ASN A 161 12.83 -11.91 -25.38
CA ASN A 161 14.23 -11.72 -25.75
C ASN A 161 14.92 -12.97 -26.34
N ALA A 162 14.42 -13.45 -27.49
CA ALA A 162 15.11 -14.45 -28.31
C ALA A 162 15.91 -13.85 -29.49
N THR A 163 15.89 -12.52 -29.73
CA THR A 163 16.47 -11.97 -30.98
C THR A 163 17.36 -10.72 -30.87
N THR A 164 17.56 -10.08 -29.72
CA THR A 164 18.51 -8.93 -29.68
C THR A 164 19.17 -8.72 -28.32
N MET A 165 20.46 -9.05 -28.26
CA MET A 165 21.35 -8.78 -27.13
C MET A 165 21.61 -7.27 -26.99
N THR A 166 20.69 -6.55 -26.36
CA THR A 166 20.96 -5.26 -25.73
C THR A 166 20.35 -5.27 -24.33
N PRO A 167 21.13 -5.04 -23.26
CA PRO A 167 20.59 -4.98 -21.91
C PRO A 167 19.85 -3.65 -21.74
N SER A 168 18.56 -3.61 -22.06
CA SER A 168 17.68 -2.52 -21.63
C SER A 168 17.41 -2.68 -20.13
N SER A 169 18.35 -2.20 -19.32
CA SER A 169 18.28 -2.07 -17.85
C SER A 169 17.19 -1.08 -17.36
N ALA A 170 16.13 -0.88 -18.13
CA ALA A 170 15.09 0.12 -17.89
C ALA A 170 13.77 -0.46 -17.34
N GLY A 171 13.60 -1.79 -17.32
CA GLY A 171 12.34 -2.47 -16.93
C GLY A 171 12.03 -2.42 -15.43
N SER A 172 13.04 -2.37 -14.55
CA SER A 172 12.87 -2.18 -13.11
C SER A 172 13.26 -0.76 -12.68
N ARG A 173 12.61 0.27 -13.24
CA ARG A 173 12.64 1.62 -12.65
C ARG A 173 11.88 1.59 -11.34
N GLY A 174 12.63 1.27 -10.29
CA GLY A 174 12.06 0.55 -9.18
C GLY A 174 11.16 1.37 -8.27
N VAL A 175 10.18 0.65 -7.72
CA VAL A 175 9.21 1.15 -6.75
C VAL A 175 9.89 1.30 -5.40
N GLU A 176 9.74 2.46 -4.76
CA GLU A 176 10.14 2.68 -3.38
C GLU A 176 8.97 2.37 -2.45
N ILE A 177 9.27 1.77 -1.29
CA ILE A 177 8.28 1.43 -0.26
C ILE A 177 8.56 2.24 1.00
N ASP A 178 7.62 3.11 1.35
CA ASP A 178 7.63 3.92 2.56
C ASP A 178 6.86 3.21 3.68
N LEU A 179 7.45 3.17 4.87
CA LEU A 179 6.78 2.75 6.10
C LEU A 179 6.43 3.98 6.92
N ALA A 180 5.15 4.17 7.21
CA ALA A 180 4.69 5.33 7.96
C ALA A 180 3.71 4.98 9.06
N VAL A 181 3.58 5.92 9.99
CA VAL A 181 2.62 5.87 11.10
C VAL A 181 1.74 7.09 11.08
N THR A 182 0.53 6.93 11.61
CA THR A 182 -0.43 8.03 11.78
C THR A 182 -1.24 7.89 13.06
N THR A 183 -1.61 9.02 13.65
CA THR A 183 -2.61 9.10 14.74
C THR A 183 -4.03 9.24 14.22
N GLU A 184 -4.22 9.45 12.90
CA GLU A 184 -5.53 9.68 12.31
C GLU A 184 -6.32 8.36 12.21
N PRO A 185 -7.57 8.32 12.73
CA PRO A 185 -8.35 7.10 12.78
C PRO A 185 -9.08 6.80 11.47
N TYR A 186 -9.47 7.83 10.70
CA TYR A 186 -10.32 7.72 9.51
C TYR A 186 -9.56 7.98 8.21
N PHE A 187 -9.95 7.31 7.13
CA PHE A 187 -9.30 7.42 5.80
C PHE A 187 -9.20 8.86 5.27
N HIS A 188 -10.25 9.65 5.41
CA HIS A 188 -10.23 11.06 4.99
C HIS A 188 -9.18 11.88 5.74
N SER A 189 -9.05 11.66 7.06
CA SER A 189 -8.06 12.36 7.89
C SER A 189 -6.65 11.88 7.62
N LYS A 190 -6.45 10.57 7.45
CA LYS A 190 -5.16 9.98 7.01
C LYS A 190 -4.72 10.59 5.68
N SER A 191 -5.64 10.70 4.72
CA SER A 191 -5.38 11.32 3.43
C SER A 191 -4.98 12.78 3.53
N GLY A 192 -5.66 13.54 4.40
CA GLY A 192 -5.32 14.93 4.69
C GLY A 192 -3.94 15.07 5.33
N ALA A 193 -3.62 14.24 6.32
CA ALA A 193 -2.32 14.25 6.99
C ALA A 193 -1.16 13.90 6.04
N ILE A 194 -1.34 12.90 5.16
CA ILE A 194 -0.35 12.56 4.12
C ILE A 194 -0.15 13.72 3.14
N ALA A 195 -1.24 14.36 2.70
CA ALA A 195 -1.18 15.46 1.73
C ALA A 195 -0.55 16.73 2.31
N ALA A 196 -0.71 16.97 3.61
CA ALA A 196 -0.13 18.11 4.31
C ALA A 196 1.35 17.90 4.68
N ASP A 197 1.86 16.66 4.63
CA ASP A 197 3.21 16.37 5.06
C ASP A 197 4.25 16.80 4.00
N PRO A 198 5.30 17.55 4.40
CA PRO A 198 6.33 18.01 3.46
C PRO A 198 7.17 16.86 2.88
N PHE A 199 7.15 15.66 3.46
CA PHE A 199 7.90 14.51 2.98
C PHE A 199 7.62 14.21 1.50
N PHE A 200 6.36 14.27 1.07
CA PHE A 200 5.98 14.01 -0.32
C PHE A 200 5.93 15.26 -1.18
N SER A 201 5.95 16.45 -0.57
CA SER A 201 5.82 17.74 -1.27
C SER A 201 7.16 18.46 -1.50
N SER A 202 8.21 18.06 -0.79
CA SER A 202 9.52 18.71 -0.85
C SER A 202 10.22 18.38 -2.17
N SER A 203 10.28 19.35 -3.08
CA SER A 203 11.25 19.36 -4.15
C SER A 203 12.60 19.77 -3.57
N SER A 204 13.61 18.91 -3.61
CA SER A 204 15.00 19.33 -3.43
C SER A 204 15.53 20.19 -4.60
N SER A 205 14.68 20.60 -5.54
CA SER A 205 15.05 21.51 -6.61
C SER A 205 15.15 22.94 -6.08
N THR A 206 16.39 23.39 -5.91
CA THR A 206 16.83 24.79 -5.93
C THR A 206 16.52 25.52 -7.25
N SER A 207 15.55 25.06 -8.05
CA SER A 207 15.15 25.74 -9.29
C SER A 207 14.25 26.93 -8.95
N SER A 208 14.84 28.11 -8.98
CA SER A 208 14.23 29.44 -8.86
C SER A 208 13.31 29.82 -10.02
N SER A 209 12.69 28.85 -10.69
CA SER A 209 11.73 29.08 -11.76
C SER A 209 10.32 28.93 -11.19
N PRO A 210 9.53 30.02 -11.09
CA PRO A 210 8.15 29.92 -10.66
C PRO A 210 7.37 29.08 -11.66
N SER A 211 6.82 27.95 -11.21
CA SER A 211 5.84 27.19 -11.99
C SER A 211 4.65 28.11 -12.31
N PRO A 212 4.08 28.05 -13.52
CA PRO A 212 2.93 28.87 -13.87
C PRO A 212 1.77 28.63 -12.89
N PRO A 213 1.00 29.67 -12.52
CA PRO A 213 -0.13 29.52 -11.61
C PRO A 213 -1.17 28.57 -12.22
N GLY A 214 -1.42 27.45 -11.55
CA GLY A 214 -2.47 26.49 -11.93
C GLY A 214 -2.03 25.04 -12.21
N GLN A 215 -0.74 24.71 -12.16
CA GLN A 215 -0.26 23.34 -12.41
C GLN A 215 0.74 22.86 -11.35
N THR A 216 0.31 22.72 -10.10
CA THR A 216 0.85 21.66 -9.23
C THR A 216 -0.11 20.48 -9.38
N ALA A 217 0.24 19.50 -10.23
CA ALA A 217 -0.54 18.27 -10.29
C ALA A 217 -0.46 17.60 -8.92
N ALA A 218 -1.53 17.67 -8.14
CA ALA A 218 -1.55 17.11 -6.79
C ALA A 218 -1.33 15.60 -6.86
N MET A 219 -0.47 15.08 -5.99
CA MET A 219 -0.24 13.63 -5.84
C MET A 219 -1.58 12.89 -5.63
N GLU A 220 -1.92 11.97 -6.54
CA GLU A 220 -3.09 11.12 -6.39
C GLU A 220 -2.80 10.02 -5.37
N GLN A 221 -3.71 9.83 -4.41
CA GLN A 221 -3.61 8.75 -3.42
C GLN A 221 -4.52 7.60 -3.83
N VAL A 222 -3.98 6.41 -4.08
CA VAL A 222 -4.79 5.22 -4.40
C VAL A 222 -4.78 4.30 -3.19
N TYR A 223 -5.90 4.25 -2.47
CA TYR A 223 -6.05 3.38 -1.31
C TYR A 223 -6.39 1.96 -1.76
N LEU A 224 -5.55 1.02 -1.34
CA LEU A 224 -5.72 -0.40 -1.60
C LEU A 224 -6.52 -1.00 -0.45
N THR A 225 -7.77 -1.38 -0.71
CA THR A 225 -8.71 -1.81 0.33
C THR A 225 -9.48 -3.07 -0.06
N GLY A 226 -10.08 -3.74 0.92
CA GLY A 226 -11.08 -4.77 0.69
C GLY A 226 -12.49 -4.20 0.58
N PHE A 227 -13.42 -4.99 0.05
CA PHE A 227 -14.83 -4.60 -0.07
C PHE A 227 -15.48 -4.25 1.28
N ASP A 228 -15.13 -4.98 2.35
CA ASP A 228 -15.58 -4.68 3.71
C ASP A 228 -15.23 -3.26 4.17
N THR A 229 -14.05 -2.78 3.77
CA THR A 229 -13.57 -1.43 4.07
C THR A 229 -14.28 -0.39 3.21
N LEU A 230 -14.59 -0.69 1.94
CA LEU A 230 -15.41 0.17 1.09
C LEU A 230 -16.78 0.44 1.74
N ILE A 231 -17.44 -0.61 2.24
CA ILE A 231 -18.73 -0.46 2.93
C ILE A 231 -18.59 0.49 4.13
N ARG A 232 -17.53 0.33 4.94
CA ARG A 232 -17.29 1.21 6.10
C ARG A 232 -17.00 2.65 5.71
N ILE A 233 -16.25 2.88 4.62
CA ILE A 233 -15.97 4.25 4.15
C ILE A 233 -17.26 4.99 3.82
N PHE A 234 -18.28 4.30 3.30
CA PHE A 234 -19.55 4.90 2.94
C PHE A 234 -20.66 4.72 3.99
N ASP A 235 -20.34 4.19 5.18
CA ASP A 235 -21.29 3.99 6.26
C ASP A 235 -21.56 5.31 6.99
N GLY A 236 -22.83 5.75 6.99
CA GLY A 236 -23.28 6.99 7.60
C GLY A 236 -22.94 7.13 9.08
N LYS A 237 -22.73 6.04 9.82
CA LYS A 237 -22.41 6.10 11.25
C LYS A 237 -21.09 6.81 11.56
N TYR A 238 -20.15 6.86 10.60
CA TYR A 238 -18.88 7.56 10.76
C TYR A 238 -18.98 9.07 10.47
N TYR A 239 -20.17 9.55 10.07
CA TYR A 239 -20.40 10.92 9.65
C TYR A 239 -21.57 11.55 10.42
N PRO A 240 -21.41 11.81 11.74
CA PRO A 240 -22.43 12.48 12.52
C PRO A 240 -22.75 13.86 11.95
N ASP A 241 -23.92 14.39 12.30
CA ASP A 241 -24.40 15.72 11.88
C ASP A 241 -24.49 15.90 10.35
N ASN A 242 -24.79 14.81 9.63
CA ASN A 242 -24.86 14.78 8.16
C ASN A 242 -23.58 15.29 7.48
N SER A 243 -22.42 15.04 8.12
CA SER A 243 -21.14 15.58 7.68
C SER A 243 -20.49 14.81 6.52
N MET A 244 -21.11 13.72 6.04
CA MET A 244 -20.54 12.81 5.04
C MET A 244 -20.01 13.56 3.83
N ARG A 245 -20.82 14.46 3.25
CA ARG A 245 -20.43 15.27 2.08
C ARG A 245 -19.20 16.12 2.34
N ARG A 246 -19.21 16.87 3.45
CA ARG A 246 -18.13 17.78 3.84
C ARG A 246 -16.81 17.04 4.03
N VAL A 247 -16.89 15.78 4.49
CA VAL A 247 -15.73 14.94 4.78
C VAL A 247 -15.22 14.19 3.55
N LEU A 248 -16.11 13.60 2.76
CA LEU A 248 -15.75 12.75 1.62
C LEU A 248 -15.45 13.53 0.34
N ASP A 249 -16.04 14.72 0.12
CA ASP A 249 -15.71 15.57 -1.04
C ASP A 249 -14.19 15.86 -1.16
N PRO A 250 -13.51 16.42 -0.13
CA PRO A 250 -12.08 16.69 -0.22
C PRO A 250 -11.20 15.44 -0.18
N PHE A 251 -11.72 14.33 0.34
CA PHE A 251 -11.02 13.04 0.31
C PHE A 251 -11.02 12.46 -1.11
N LEU A 252 -12.19 12.27 -1.71
CA LEU A 252 -12.34 11.65 -3.03
C LEU A 252 -11.92 12.55 -4.19
N ALA A 253 -11.82 13.87 -3.99
CA ALA A 253 -11.16 14.77 -4.93
C ALA A 253 -9.65 14.47 -5.12
N ARG A 254 -9.00 13.83 -4.13
CA ARG A 254 -7.57 13.49 -4.14
C ARG A 254 -7.31 12.00 -4.15
N ALA A 255 -8.22 11.21 -3.59
CA ALA A 255 -8.08 9.79 -3.40
C ALA A 255 -8.91 8.98 -4.41
N ARG A 256 -8.40 7.81 -4.79
CA ARG A 256 -9.15 6.70 -5.41
C ARG A 256 -9.16 5.52 -4.46
N LEU A 257 -10.22 4.73 -4.48
CA LEU A 257 -10.32 3.47 -3.76
C LEU A 257 -10.18 2.34 -4.78
N ARG A 258 -9.08 1.59 -4.73
CA ARG A 258 -8.93 0.35 -5.48
C ARG A 258 -9.32 -0.81 -4.58
N VAL A 259 -10.54 -1.29 -4.79
CA VAL A 259 -11.24 -2.20 -3.89
C VAL A 259 -11.14 -3.62 -4.43
N THR A 260 -10.43 -4.46 -3.70
CA THR A 260 -10.33 -5.88 -4.02
C THR A 260 -11.58 -6.60 -3.52
N MET A 261 -12.33 -7.18 -4.45
CA MET A 261 -13.51 -7.98 -4.15
C MET A 261 -13.10 -9.25 -3.40
N ARG A 262 -13.88 -9.58 -2.38
CA ARG A 262 -13.69 -10.77 -1.54
C ARG A 262 -15.06 -11.40 -1.33
N PRO A 263 -15.55 -12.20 -2.30
CA PRO A 263 -16.82 -12.89 -2.14
C PRO A 263 -16.71 -13.88 -0.98
N ASP A 264 -17.51 -13.68 0.05
CA ASP A 264 -17.59 -14.56 1.20
C ASP A 264 -18.99 -14.48 1.84
N ALA A 265 -19.21 -15.30 2.86
CA ALA A 265 -20.51 -15.36 3.54
C ALA A 265 -20.87 -14.08 4.31
N ASP A 266 -19.89 -13.25 4.66
CA ASP A 266 -20.08 -12.05 5.48
C ASP A 266 -20.34 -10.80 4.63
N TRP A 267 -19.78 -10.74 3.41
CA TRP A 267 -19.76 -9.55 2.54
C TRP A 267 -20.40 -9.78 1.17
N GLY A 268 -21.11 -10.88 1.00
CA GLY A 268 -21.90 -11.16 -0.19
C GLY A 268 -21.10 -11.68 -1.39
N GLY A 269 -21.82 -12.12 -2.41
CA GLY A 269 -21.25 -12.66 -3.64
C GLY A 269 -20.63 -11.58 -4.54
N ALA A 270 -19.81 -11.98 -5.52
CA ALA A 270 -19.19 -11.04 -6.46
C ALA A 270 -20.22 -10.16 -7.21
N ALA A 271 -21.38 -10.72 -7.53
CA ALA A 271 -22.46 -9.97 -8.18
C ALA A 271 -23.06 -8.90 -7.25
N GLU A 272 -23.23 -9.20 -5.96
CA GLU A 272 -23.73 -8.26 -4.96
C GLU A 272 -22.73 -7.12 -4.71
N GLN A 273 -21.43 -7.44 -4.69
CA GLN A 273 -20.37 -6.44 -4.54
C GLN A 273 -20.32 -5.47 -5.73
N ARG A 274 -20.54 -5.96 -6.96
CA ARG A 274 -20.69 -5.10 -8.15
C ARG A 274 -21.96 -4.27 -8.11
N ALA A 275 -23.09 -4.90 -7.76
CA ALA A 275 -24.38 -4.20 -7.63
C ALA A 275 -24.31 -3.07 -6.60
N TYR A 276 -23.56 -3.24 -5.51
CA TYR A 276 -23.33 -2.16 -4.55
C TYR A 276 -22.72 -0.90 -5.20
N LEU A 277 -21.74 -1.05 -6.11
CA LEU A 277 -21.15 0.10 -6.83
C LEU A 277 -22.15 0.72 -7.82
N ASP A 278 -22.96 -0.09 -8.49
CA ASP A 278 -24.02 0.40 -9.40
C ASP A 278 -25.10 1.17 -8.63
N ASP A 279 -25.45 0.72 -7.43
CA ASP A 279 -26.34 1.44 -6.52
C ASP A 279 -25.74 2.78 -6.08
N LEU A 280 -24.43 2.84 -5.80
CA LEU A 280 -23.75 4.11 -5.49
C LEU A 280 -23.88 5.10 -6.65
N LYS A 281 -23.65 4.64 -7.89
CA LYS A 281 -23.81 5.46 -9.12
C LYS A 281 -25.25 5.94 -9.29
N SER A 282 -26.22 5.15 -8.84
CA SER A 282 -27.65 5.44 -8.93
C SER A 282 -28.17 6.30 -7.77
N GLY A 283 -27.31 6.69 -6.83
CA GLY A 283 -27.64 7.64 -5.76
C GLY A 283 -28.07 7.00 -4.44
N ARG A 284 -27.64 5.76 -4.15
CA ARG A 284 -27.93 5.06 -2.89
C ARG A 284 -27.73 5.90 -1.63
N LEU A 285 -26.73 6.79 -1.64
CA LEU A 285 -26.34 7.59 -0.48
C LEU A 285 -26.91 9.02 -0.48
N GLU A 286 -27.69 9.44 -1.48
CA GLU A 286 -28.16 10.83 -1.59
C GLU A 286 -28.95 11.28 -0.36
N ALA A 287 -29.79 10.39 0.19
CA ALA A 287 -30.54 10.66 1.41
C ALA A 287 -29.64 10.90 2.65
N ALA A 288 -28.43 10.36 2.65
CA ALA A 288 -27.40 10.57 3.69
C ALA A 288 -26.42 11.70 3.34
N GLY A 289 -26.72 12.49 2.30
CA GLY A 289 -25.86 13.58 1.82
C GLY A 289 -24.74 13.13 0.88
N GLY A 290 -24.76 11.87 0.43
CA GLY A 290 -23.77 11.34 -0.50
C GLY A 290 -23.92 11.83 -1.94
N ARG A 291 -22.89 11.59 -2.75
CA ARG A 291 -22.83 11.97 -4.17
C ARG A 291 -22.65 10.76 -5.07
N ARG A 292 -23.27 10.79 -6.26
CA ARG A 292 -23.15 9.71 -7.27
C ARG A 292 -21.73 9.64 -7.84
N GLU A 293 -21.10 10.80 -8.04
CA GLU A 293 -19.78 10.97 -8.62
C GLU A 293 -18.65 10.34 -7.77
N TRP A 294 -18.93 10.07 -6.49
CA TRP A 294 -17.99 9.34 -5.63
C TRP A 294 -17.72 7.92 -6.13
N ALA A 295 -18.69 7.32 -6.82
CA ALA A 295 -18.52 6.00 -7.42
C ALA A 295 -17.45 5.98 -8.54
N ASP A 296 -17.21 7.12 -9.21
CA ASP A 296 -16.17 7.24 -10.25
C ASP A 296 -14.76 7.20 -9.67
N ARG A 297 -14.64 7.31 -8.34
CA ARG A 297 -13.38 7.21 -7.58
C ARG A 297 -13.19 5.83 -6.97
N VAL A 298 -14.01 4.84 -7.34
CA VAL A 298 -13.95 3.46 -6.83
C VAL A 298 -13.71 2.50 -8.00
N ASP A 299 -12.57 1.81 -7.97
CA ASP A 299 -12.22 0.77 -8.91
C ASP A 299 -12.37 -0.60 -8.23
N LEU A 300 -13.39 -1.38 -8.61
CA LEU A 300 -13.53 -2.77 -8.15
C LEU A 300 -12.61 -3.69 -8.98
N VAL A 301 -11.82 -4.51 -8.29
CA VAL A 301 -10.92 -5.49 -8.91
C VAL A 301 -11.14 -6.87 -8.34
N GLU A 302 -10.92 -7.90 -9.16
CA GLU A 302 -10.99 -9.29 -8.70
C GLU A 302 -9.82 -9.58 -7.73
N GLY A 303 -10.10 -10.30 -6.65
CA GLY A 303 -9.04 -10.84 -5.79
C GLY A 303 -8.28 -11.92 -6.53
N GLY A 304 -6.94 -11.92 -6.43
CA GLY A 304 -6.02 -12.81 -7.17
C GLY A 304 -6.09 -14.30 -6.85
N GLY A 305 -7.27 -14.87 -6.66
CA GLY A 305 -7.52 -16.30 -6.82
C GLY A 305 -7.87 -16.54 -8.28
N ASP A 306 -7.01 -17.29 -8.98
CA ASP A 306 -7.23 -17.72 -10.36
C ASP A 306 -8.70 -18.15 -10.56
N SER A 307 -9.37 -17.54 -11.54
CA SER A 307 -10.77 -17.80 -11.91
C SER A 307 -10.97 -19.21 -12.52
N ARG A 308 -10.06 -20.14 -12.20
CA ARG A 308 -10.02 -21.54 -12.61
C ARG A 308 -10.14 -22.43 -11.37
N GLN A 309 -11.36 -22.86 -11.07
CA GLN A 309 -11.68 -24.11 -10.36
C GLN A 309 -10.81 -24.43 -9.12
N ASN A 310 -10.77 -23.52 -8.16
CA ASN A 310 -10.79 -23.76 -6.71
C ASN A 310 -10.61 -22.39 -6.06
N ALA A 311 -11.65 -21.86 -5.43
CA ALA A 311 -11.58 -20.56 -4.75
C ALA A 311 -10.39 -20.58 -3.78
N ALA A 312 -9.34 -19.83 -4.10
CA ALA A 312 -8.15 -19.75 -3.24
C ALA A 312 -8.62 -19.39 -1.81
N PRO A 313 -8.07 -20.05 -0.78
CA PRO A 313 -8.54 -19.87 0.58
C PRO A 313 -8.42 -18.40 0.98
N VAL A 314 -9.52 -17.87 1.51
CA VAL A 314 -9.60 -16.48 1.93
C VAL A 314 -8.50 -16.16 2.97
N ILE A 315 -7.51 -15.33 2.62
CA ILE A 315 -6.36 -15.01 3.49
C ILE A 315 -6.71 -13.84 4.42
N SER A 316 -6.43 -13.96 5.72
CA SER A 316 -6.61 -12.86 6.69
C SER A 316 -5.59 -12.95 7.83
N SER A 317 -5.27 -11.82 8.48
CA SER A 317 -4.37 -11.82 9.63
C SER A 317 -4.92 -12.65 10.81
N THR A 318 -6.24 -12.86 10.90
CA THR A 318 -6.83 -13.76 11.90
C THR A 318 -6.44 -15.21 11.64
N LYS A 319 -6.60 -15.70 10.39
CA LYS A 319 -6.18 -17.05 10.03
C LYS A 319 -4.68 -17.29 10.24
N VAL A 320 -3.85 -16.25 10.06
CA VAL A 320 -2.42 -16.35 10.37
C VAL A 320 -2.20 -16.63 11.85
N ARG A 321 -2.87 -15.88 12.73
CA ARG A 321 -2.75 -16.10 14.18
C ARG A 321 -3.30 -17.46 14.59
N ASP A 322 -4.43 -17.89 14.02
CA ASP A 322 -5.02 -19.20 14.29
C ASP A 322 -4.07 -20.34 13.86
N ALA A 323 -3.39 -20.18 12.70
CA ALA A 323 -2.40 -21.14 12.22
C ALA A 323 -1.19 -21.24 13.16
N VAL A 324 -0.68 -20.11 13.66
CA VAL A 324 0.42 -20.10 14.65
C VAL A 324 -0.02 -20.73 15.97
N GLN A 325 -1.19 -20.37 16.50
CA GLN A 325 -1.73 -20.93 17.74
C GLN A 325 -2.02 -22.44 17.67
N SER A 326 -2.27 -22.94 16.45
CA SER A 326 -2.47 -24.37 16.19
C SER A 326 -1.20 -25.09 15.74
N GLU A 327 -0.04 -24.41 15.79
CA GLU A 327 1.26 -24.91 15.33
C GLU A 327 1.25 -25.42 13.86
N ASN A 328 0.31 -24.93 13.05
CA ASN A 328 0.18 -25.25 11.64
C ASN A 328 1.13 -24.39 10.81
N TRP A 329 2.42 -24.70 10.91
CA TRP A 329 3.48 -23.94 10.25
C TRP A 329 3.46 -24.06 8.73
N ASP A 330 3.03 -25.20 8.19
CA ASP A 330 2.87 -25.37 6.74
C ASP A 330 1.72 -24.49 6.22
N GLY A 331 0.61 -24.45 6.97
CA GLY A 331 -0.49 -23.53 6.70
C GLY A 331 -0.10 -22.05 6.83
N LEU A 332 0.78 -21.70 7.77
CA LEU A 332 1.32 -20.34 7.89
C LEU A 332 2.01 -19.88 6.60
N GLY A 333 2.82 -20.75 5.99
CA GLY A 333 3.53 -20.47 4.74
C GLY A 333 2.61 -20.18 3.54
N GLN A 334 1.34 -20.55 3.62
CA GLN A 334 0.32 -20.25 2.61
C GLN A 334 -0.42 -18.93 2.86
N LEU A 335 -0.17 -18.27 3.99
CA LEU A 335 -0.90 -17.07 4.42
C LEU A 335 -0.04 -15.81 4.47
N VAL A 336 1.27 -15.94 4.66
CA VAL A 336 2.23 -14.83 4.73
C VAL A 336 3.44 -15.10 3.84
N SER A 337 4.20 -14.05 3.50
CA SER A 337 5.47 -14.20 2.79
C SER A 337 6.52 -14.92 3.65
N SER A 338 7.53 -15.51 3.01
CA SER A 338 8.55 -16.32 3.68
C SER A 338 9.29 -15.54 4.78
N GLY A 339 9.71 -14.29 4.51
CA GLY A 339 10.39 -13.49 5.51
C GLY A 339 9.50 -13.20 6.73
N VAL A 340 8.22 -12.92 6.51
CA VAL A 340 7.25 -12.71 7.61
C VAL A 340 7.02 -14.00 8.40
N ALA A 341 6.91 -15.16 7.75
CA ALA A 341 6.80 -16.46 8.44
C ALA A 341 8.02 -16.73 9.33
N ASP A 342 9.22 -16.51 8.79
CA ASP A 342 10.47 -16.68 9.52
C ASP A 342 10.58 -15.72 10.71
N TRP A 343 10.17 -14.46 10.52
CA TRP A 343 10.12 -13.46 11.61
C TRP A 343 9.18 -13.90 12.73
N ILE A 344 7.95 -14.30 12.39
CA ILE A 344 6.96 -14.78 13.37
C ILE A 344 7.51 -15.94 14.18
N ARG A 345 8.12 -16.92 13.52
CA ARG A 345 8.71 -18.11 14.18
C ARG A 345 9.88 -17.73 15.08
N ARG A 346 10.83 -16.92 14.58
CA ARG A 346 12.04 -16.56 15.32
C ARG A 346 11.74 -15.74 16.57
N GLU A 347 10.80 -14.80 16.47
CA GLU A 347 10.42 -13.92 17.57
C GLU A 347 9.33 -14.52 18.48
N GLY A 348 8.83 -15.73 18.19
CA GLY A 348 7.79 -16.40 18.96
C GLY A 348 6.47 -15.62 19.01
N LEU A 349 6.14 -14.87 17.95
CA LEU A 349 4.94 -14.04 17.93
C LEU A 349 3.68 -14.89 17.79
N TYR A 350 2.60 -14.45 18.44
CA TYR A 350 1.27 -15.08 18.36
C TYR A 350 1.13 -16.47 19.00
N CYS A 351 2.15 -16.94 19.72
CA CYS A 351 2.10 -18.21 20.45
C CYS A 351 1.23 -18.16 21.72
N GLU A 352 0.92 -16.96 22.23
CA GLU A 352 0.09 -16.76 23.42
C GLU A 352 -1.41 -16.80 23.06
N ARG A 353 -2.22 -17.40 23.96
CA ARG A 353 -3.69 -17.51 23.81
C ARG A 353 -4.43 -16.31 24.37
#